data_AF-A0A562SMD7-F1
#
_entry.id   AF-A0A562SMD7-F1
#
_cell.length_a   1.000
_cell.length_b   1.000
_cell.length_c   1.000
_cell.angle_alpha   90.00
_cell.angle_beta   90.00
_cell.angle_gamma   90.00
#
_symmetry.space_group_name_H-M   'P 1'
#
loop_
_entity.id
_entity.type
_entity.pdbx_description
1 polymer ?
#
loop_
_entity_poly.entity_id
_entity_poly.type
_entity_poly.pdbx_seq_one_letter_code
_entity_poly.pdbx_strand_id
1 'polypeptide(L)'
;MQAGNAIYETIADLPPVLPVFPLSGALLLPRTQLPLNIFEPRYIAMIDAALSGNRLIGMVQPMPLQMPEDPDVPRLAHVGCAGRLTSFQETGDGRYLITLQGVTRFAVGPELEAITAYRQVECDFAPFAPDLQSGMGEDDVDRNSLLETLRAYLDANNLEADWQSVSEAETEVLVNALCMMCPYGPQEKQALLEARDLKTRAETLIAITEMDIARSQNGDGGTTLQ
;
A
#
# COMPACT_ATOMS: atom_id res chain seq x y z
N MET A 1 -9.21 7.71 -12.36
CA MET A 1 -8.05 7.92 -11.46
C MET A 1 -6.86 8.52 -12.23
N GLN A 2 -6.16 9.52 -11.69
CA GLN A 2 -4.96 10.09 -12.32
C GLN A 2 -3.71 9.76 -11.49
N ALA A 3 -2.65 9.25 -12.14
CA ALA A 3 -1.33 9.08 -11.53
C ALA A 3 -0.24 9.74 -12.39
N GLY A 4 0.43 10.75 -11.84
CA GLY A 4 1.24 11.68 -12.63
C GLY A 4 0.45 12.23 -13.82
N ASN A 5 0.93 11.99 -15.03
CA ASN A 5 0.27 12.42 -16.27
C ASN A 5 -0.63 11.35 -16.92
N ALA A 6 -0.77 10.16 -16.32
CA ALA A 6 -1.60 9.09 -16.86
C ALA A 6 -2.98 9.08 -16.19
N ILE A 7 -4.00 8.75 -16.98
CA ILE A 7 -5.39 8.60 -16.52
C ILE A 7 -5.79 7.15 -16.73
N TYR A 8 -6.38 6.56 -15.69
CA TYR A 8 -6.93 5.21 -15.66
C TYR A 8 -8.42 5.33 -15.33
N GLU A 9 -9.28 5.07 -16.30
CA GLU A 9 -10.72 5.18 -16.17
C GLU A 9 -11.36 3.82 -15.91
N THR A 10 -10.82 2.77 -16.52
CA THR A 10 -11.34 1.41 -16.43
C THR A 10 -10.23 0.39 -16.22
N ILE A 11 -10.60 -0.82 -15.81
CA ILE A 11 -9.62 -1.91 -15.66
C ILE A 11 -8.95 -2.30 -16.98
N ALA A 12 -9.52 -1.93 -18.14
CA ALA A 12 -8.92 -2.18 -19.45
C ALA A 12 -7.69 -1.31 -19.72
N ASP A 13 -7.49 -0.22 -18.95
CA ASP A 13 -6.31 0.64 -19.03
C ASP A 13 -5.09 0.03 -18.32
N LEU A 14 -5.29 -1.10 -17.62
CA LEU A 14 -4.27 -1.77 -16.82
C LEU A 14 -3.76 -3.03 -17.54
N PRO A 15 -2.45 -3.29 -17.51
CA PRO A 15 -1.90 -4.50 -18.10
C PRO A 15 -2.34 -5.73 -17.28
N PRO A 16 -2.65 -6.87 -17.92
CA PRO A 16 -3.07 -8.08 -17.20
C PRO A 16 -1.92 -8.75 -16.43
N VAL A 17 -0.68 -8.34 -16.69
CA VAL A 17 0.53 -8.86 -16.04
C VAL A 17 1.33 -7.67 -15.53
N LEU A 18 1.76 -7.74 -14.27
CA LEU A 18 2.67 -6.75 -13.68
C LEU A 18 3.94 -7.42 -13.15
N PRO A 19 5.10 -6.77 -13.31
CA PRO A 19 6.24 -7.09 -12.47
C PRO A 19 5.90 -6.72 -11.02
N VAL A 20 6.29 -7.57 -10.07
CA VAL A 20 5.96 -7.37 -8.65
C VAL A 20 7.18 -7.13 -7.80
N PHE A 21 7.04 -6.24 -6.83
CA PHE A 21 8.04 -5.94 -5.81
C PHE A 21 7.53 -6.41 -4.43
N PRO A 22 8.00 -7.56 -3.94
CA PRO A 22 7.67 -8.06 -2.61
C PRO A 22 8.38 -7.22 -1.54
N LEU A 23 7.63 -6.49 -0.71
CA LEU A 23 8.21 -5.67 0.37
C LEU A 23 7.36 -5.76 1.64
N SER A 24 7.93 -6.37 2.68
CA SER A 24 7.25 -6.53 3.98
C SER A 24 7.05 -5.19 4.67
N GLY A 25 5.85 -4.97 5.22
CA GLY A 25 5.51 -3.76 5.96
C GLY A 25 5.36 -2.49 5.11
N ALA A 26 5.57 -2.57 3.79
CA ALA A 26 5.20 -1.51 2.87
C ALA A 26 3.71 -1.60 2.55
N LEU A 27 3.04 -0.44 2.62
CA LEU A 27 1.66 -0.29 2.20
C LEU A 27 1.64 0.68 1.03
N LEU A 28 0.91 0.34 -0.02
CA LEU A 28 0.56 1.24 -1.10
C LEU A 28 -0.95 1.15 -1.28
N LEU A 29 -1.63 2.28 -1.27
CA LEU A 29 -3.06 2.38 -1.47
C LEU A 29 -3.34 3.26 -2.70
N PRO A 30 -4.51 3.11 -3.34
CA PRO A 30 -4.92 4.03 -4.39
C PRO A 30 -4.78 5.49 -3.94
N ARG A 31 -4.27 6.35 -4.83
CA ARG A 31 -4.01 7.78 -4.62
C ARG A 31 -2.91 8.13 -3.59
N THR A 32 -2.34 7.17 -2.87
CA THR A 32 -1.20 7.45 -1.96
C THR A 32 0.13 7.40 -2.70
N GLN A 33 1.17 7.95 -2.07
CA GLN A 33 2.53 7.91 -2.57
C GLN A 33 3.42 7.07 -1.65
N LEU A 34 4.29 6.26 -2.26
CA LEU A 34 5.28 5.44 -1.56
C LEU A 34 6.67 5.71 -2.15
N PRO A 35 7.54 6.45 -1.44
CA PRO A 35 8.94 6.59 -1.82
C PRO A 35 9.70 5.31 -1.48
N LEU A 36 10.58 4.86 -2.39
CA LEU A 36 11.39 3.65 -2.21
C LEU A 36 12.83 3.90 -2.64
N ASN A 37 13.76 3.23 -1.94
CA ASN A 37 15.17 3.19 -2.29
C ASN A 37 15.50 1.78 -2.82
N ILE A 38 15.84 1.69 -4.09
CA ILE A 38 16.05 0.44 -4.81
C ILE A 38 17.55 0.24 -5.02
N PHE A 39 18.08 -0.86 -4.52
CA PHE A 39 19.51 -1.18 -4.58
C PHE A 39 19.81 -2.60 -5.05
N GLU A 40 18.83 -3.53 -4.98
CA GLU A 40 19.05 -4.89 -5.46
C GLU A 40 19.01 -4.96 -7.00
N PRO A 41 19.97 -5.64 -7.65
CA PRO A 41 20.06 -5.70 -9.11
C PRO A 41 18.78 -6.19 -9.81
N ARG A 42 18.07 -7.16 -9.22
CA ARG A 42 16.78 -7.66 -9.77
C ARG A 42 15.70 -6.59 -9.83
N TYR A 43 15.62 -5.74 -8.80
CA TYR A 43 14.63 -4.67 -8.75
C TYR A 43 15.08 -3.44 -9.54
N ILE A 44 16.38 -3.17 -9.65
CA ILE A 44 16.90 -2.17 -10.60
C ILE A 44 16.45 -2.53 -12.02
N ALA A 45 16.68 -3.78 -12.46
CA ALA A 45 16.25 -4.26 -13.78
C ALA A 45 14.73 -4.19 -13.97
N MET A 46 13.96 -4.40 -12.90
CA MET A 46 12.50 -4.25 -12.90
C MET A 46 12.08 -2.79 -13.12
N ILE A 47 12.72 -1.85 -12.43
CA ILE A 47 12.43 -0.42 -12.59
C ILE A 47 12.80 0.06 -14.01
N ASP A 48 13.92 -0.40 -14.57
CA ASP A 48 14.30 -0.10 -15.95
C ASP A 48 13.28 -0.62 -16.97
N ALA A 49 12.79 -1.84 -16.76
CA ALA A 49 11.74 -2.42 -17.59
C ALA A 49 10.42 -1.62 -17.45
N ALA A 50 10.04 -1.22 -16.24
CA ALA A 50 8.85 -0.40 -16.02
C ALA A 50 8.99 0.99 -16.68
N LEU A 51 10.15 1.63 -16.57
CA LEU A 51 10.46 2.93 -17.17
C LEU A 51 10.36 2.93 -18.70
N SER A 52 10.79 1.84 -19.34
CA SER A 52 10.72 1.66 -20.79
C SER A 52 9.32 1.25 -21.29
N GLY A 53 8.45 0.77 -20.39
CA GLY A 53 7.09 0.35 -20.70
C GLY A 53 6.00 1.31 -20.17
N ASN A 54 5.02 0.74 -19.48
CA ASN A 54 3.84 1.44 -18.98
C ASN A 54 4.05 2.15 -17.62
N ARG A 55 5.23 2.00 -17.01
CA ARG A 55 5.62 2.55 -15.69
C ARG A 55 4.82 2.00 -14.51
N LEU A 56 4.16 0.86 -14.66
CA LEU A 56 3.42 0.20 -13.59
C LEU A 56 4.22 -0.96 -13.02
N ILE A 57 4.22 -1.07 -11.70
CA ILE A 57 4.68 -2.25 -10.96
C ILE A 57 3.64 -2.62 -9.90
N GLY A 58 3.59 -3.88 -9.48
CA GLY A 58 2.76 -4.32 -8.38
C GLY A 58 3.53 -4.30 -7.05
N MET A 59 3.08 -3.52 -6.08
CA MET A 59 3.55 -3.64 -4.70
C MET A 59 2.74 -4.72 -3.99
N VAL A 60 3.43 -5.71 -3.42
CA VAL A 60 2.80 -6.84 -2.74
C VAL A 60 3.57 -7.15 -1.45
N GLN A 61 2.88 -7.49 -0.37
CA GLN A 61 3.56 -7.98 0.83
C GLN A 61 3.86 -9.48 0.70
N PRO A 62 5.00 -9.97 1.22
CA PRO A 62 5.20 -11.40 1.43
C PRO A 62 4.26 -11.92 2.52
N MET A 63 3.81 -13.17 2.41
CA MET A 63 3.02 -13.81 3.46
C MET A 63 3.87 -14.07 4.72
N PRO A 64 3.42 -13.64 5.91
CA PRO A 64 4.22 -13.71 7.13
C PRO A 64 4.31 -15.10 7.78
N LEU A 65 3.44 -16.04 7.39
CA LEU A 65 3.16 -17.26 8.19
C LEU A 65 3.71 -18.58 7.61
N GLN A 66 4.43 -18.53 6.49
CA GLN A 66 5.05 -19.73 5.94
C GLN A 66 6.55 -19.49 5.87
N MET A 67 7.33 -20.34 6.55
CA MET A 67 8.76 -20.46 6.23
C MET A 67 8.82 -20.78 4.74
N PRO A 68 9.28 -19.84 3.90
CA PRO A 68 9.35 -20.13 2.48
C PRO A 68 10.37 -21.26 2.29
N GLU A 69 10.14 -22.12 1.29
CA GLU A 69 11.13 -23.16 0.93
C GLU A 69 12.46 -22.51 0.52
N ASP A 70 12.39 -21.28 -0.01
CA ASP A 70 13.51 -20.41 -0.29
C ASP A 70 13.26 -19.00 0.30
N PRO A 71 14.07 -18.51 1.26
CA PRO A 71 13.93 -17.14 1.79
C PRO A 71 14.03 -16.05 0.73
N ASP A 72 14.64 -16.31 -0.44
CA ASP A 72 14.70 -15.39 -1.57
C ASP A 72 13.40 -15.35 -2.40
N VAL A 73 12.48 -16.30 -2.19
CA VAL A 73 11.21 -16.41 -2.93
C VAL A 73 10.03 -16.60 -1.96
N PRO A 74 9.68 -15.57 -1.16
CA PRO A 74 8.53 -15.66 -0.28
C PRO A 74 7.23 -15.78 -1.08
N ARG A 75 6.26 -16.53 -0.55
CA ARG A 75 4.89 -16.47 -1.09
C ARG A 75 4.35 -15.06 -0.99
N LEU A 76 3.62 -14.64 -2.01
CA LEU A 76 2.99 -13.34 -2.06
C LEU A 76 1.64 -13.38 -1.34
N ALA A 77 1.27 -12.26 -0.71
CA ALA A 77 -0.09 -12.05 -0.24
C ALA A 77 -1.07 -12.04 -1.43
N HIS A 78 -2.35 -12.26 -1.15
CA HIS A 78 -3.37 -12.41 -2.19
C HIS A 78 -3.80 -11.09 -2.83
N VAL A 79 -3.52 -9.96 -2.18
CA VAL A 79 -3.86 -8.63 -2.70
C VAL A 79 -2.62 -7.76 -2.71
N GLY A 80 -2.40 -7.09 -3.83
CA GLY A 80 -1.39 -6.06 -4.04
C GLY A 80 -2.00 -4.74 -4.47
N CYS A 81 -1.15 -3.73 -4.64
CA CYS A 81 -1.53 -2.45 -5.24
C CYS A 81 -0.64 -2.13 -6.44
N ALA A 82 -1.25 -1.82 -7.58
CA ALA A 82 -0.53 -1.34 -8.75
C ALA A 82 -0.06 0.08 -8.48
N GLY A 83 1.25 0.30 -8.55
CA GLY A 83 1.89 1.60 -8.39
C GLY A 83 2.45 2.09 -9.71
N ARG A 84 2.13 3.34 -10.06
CA ARG A 84 2.77 4.03 -11.18
C ARG A 84 4.02 4.76 -10.70
N LEU A 85 5.13 4.55 -11.39
CA LEU A 85 6.35 5.31 -11.19
C LEU A 85 6.16 6.77 -11.64
N THR A 86 6.15 7.69 -10.68
CA THR A 86 5.95 9.13 -10.90
C THR A 86 7.23 9.95 -10.70
N SER A 87 8.19 9.43 -9.94
CA SER A 87 9.51 10.03 -9.74
C SER A 87 10.61 8.97 -9.84
N PHE A 88 11.76 9.37 -10.39
CA PHE A 88 12.95 8.55 -10.55
C PHE A 88 14.20 9.43 -10.45
N GLN A 89 15.17 9.01 -9.64
CA GLN A 89 16.46 9.65 -9.48
C GLN A 89 17.55 8.61 -9.25
N GLU A 90 18.67 8.73 -9.97
CA GLU A 90 19.89 7.98 -9.69
C GLU A 90 20.73 8.69 -8.63
N THR A 91 21.22 7.95 -7.65
CA THR A 91 22.00 8.50 -6.52
C THR A 91 23.50 8.54 -6.76
N GLY A 92 23.98 7.99 -7.90
CA GLY A 92 25.39 7.95 -8.27
C GLY A 92 26.21 6.82 -7.62
N ASP A 93 25.66 6.11 -6.64
CA ASP A 93 26.22 4.91 -6.00
C ASP A 93 25.59 3.60 -6.53
N GLY A 94 24.84 3.68 -7.63
CA GLY A 94 24.17 2.53 -8.26
C GLY A 94 22.79 2.21 -7.68
N ARG A 95 22.16 3.14 -6.96
CA ARG A 95 20.79 2.99 -6.44
C ARG A 95 19.81 3.93 -7.13
N TYR A 96 18.54 3.58 -7.06
CA TYR A 96 17.44 4.42 -7.53
C TYR A 96 16.56 4.86 -6.37
N LEU A 97 16.31 6.17 -6.30
CA LEU A 97 15.23 6.74 -5.51
C LEU A 97 14.02 6.89 -6.42
N ILE A 98 12.93 6.23 -6.05
CA ILE A 98 11.69 6.27 -6.81
C ILE A 98 10.52 6.71 -5.95
N THR A 99 9.46 7.20 -6.60
CA THR A 99 8.16 7.37 -5.96
C THR A 99 7.12 6.66 -6.78
N LEU A 100 6.35 5.81 -6.13
CA LEU A 100 5.15 5.19 -6.69
C LEU A 100 3.93 5.97 -6.26
N GLN A 101 3.01 6.20 -7.18
CA GLN A 101 1.65 6.62 -6.87
C GLN A 101 0.71 5.43 -7.06
N GLY A 102 -0.04 5.06 -6.03
CA GLY A 102 -0.94 3.91 -6.08
C GLY A 102 -2.12 4.18 -7.00
N VAL A 103 -2.42 3.23 -7.89
CA VAL A 103 -3.45 3.33 -8.93
C VAL A 103 -4.72 2.61 -8.50
N THR A 104 -4.61 1.30 -8.32
CA THR A 104 -5.72 0.43 -7.92
C THR A 104 -5.15 -0.81 -7.25
N ARG A 105 -5.94 -1.46 -6.40
CA ARG A 105 -5.61 -2.78 -5.89
C ARG A 105 -5.88 -3.86 -6.94
N PHE A 106 -5.27 -5.02 -6.75
CA PHE A 106 -5.48 -6.20 -7.58
C PHE A 106 -5.35 -7.48 -6.76
N ALA A 107 -6.08 -8.52 -7.16
CA ALA A 107 -5.86 -9.86 -6.67
C ALA A 107 -4.67 -10.49 -7.42
N VAL A 108 -3.74 -11.06 -6.66
CA VAL A 108 -2.52 -11.70 -7.16
C VAL A 108 -2.89 -13.07 -7.72
N GLY A 109 -2.75 -13.22 -9.03
CA GLY A 109 -2.94 -14.47 -9.76
C GLY A 109 -1.67 -15.32 -9.84
N PRO A 110 -1.63 -16.29 -10.77
CA PRO A 110 -0.45 -17.12 -10.99
C PRO A 110 0.80 -16.30 -11.32
N GLU A 111 1.94 -16.77 -10.83
CA GLU A 111 3.25 -16.27 -11.25
C GLU A 111 3.61 -16.81 -12.63
N LEU A 112 4.19 -15.96 -13.47
CA LEU A 112 4.69 -16.35 -14.77
C LEU A 112 6.07 -16.98 -14.62
N GLU A 113 6.30 -18.09 -15.34
CA GLU A 113 7.65 -18.59 -15.60
C GLU A 113 8.36 -17.63 -16.56
N ALA A 114 9.13 -16.69 -16.01
CA ALA A 114 9.83 -15.67 -16.76
C ALA A 114 11.35 -15.82 -16.64
N ILE A 115 12.08 -15.51 -17.71
CA ILE A 115 13.55 -15.41 -17.73
C ILE A 115 14.05 -14.11 -17.08
N THR A 116 13.15 -13.24 -16.64
CA THR A 116 13.48 -11.97 -15.99
C THR A 116 14.05 -12.20 -14.60
N ALA A 117 14.93 -11.31 -14.14
CA ALA A 117 15.49 -11.38 -12.79
C ALA A 117 14.47 -11.05 -11.68
N TYR A 118 13.33 -10.48 -12.05
CA TYR A 118 12.21 -10.13 -11.19
C TYR A 118 10.98 -10.98 -11.52
N ARG A 119 10.08 -11.10 -10.54
CA ARG A 119 8.85 -11.88 -10.63
C ARG A 119 7.76 -11.09 -11.36
N GLN A 120 6.87 -11.81 -12.01
CA GLN A 120 5.70 -11.27 -12.70
C GLN A 120 4.48 -12.10 -12.34
N VAL A 121 3.34 -11.45 -12.14
CA VAL A 121 2.08 -12.11 -11.79
C VAL A 121 0.99 -11.68 -12.76
N GLU A 122 0.04 -12.57 -13.00
CA GLU A 122 -1.25 -12.18 -13.52
C GLU A 122 -2.01 -11.36 -12.46
N CYS A 123 -2.69 -10.31 -12.90
CA CYS A 123 -3.42 -9.39 -12.03
C CYS A 123 -4.91 -9.41 -12.37
N ASP A 124 -5.75 -9.69 -11.38
CA ASP A 124 -7.19 -9.47 -11.49
C ASP A 124 -7.58 -8.17 -10.77
N PHE A 125 -7.96 -7.17 -11.56
CA PHE A 125 -8.41 -5.87 -11.08
C PHE A 125 -9.93 -5.79 -10.87
N ALA A 126 -10.70 -6.77 -11.35
CA ALA A 126 -12.17 -6.69 -11.34
C ALA A 126 -12.76 -6.50 -9.94
N PRO A 127 -12.28 -7.18 -8.87
CA PRO A 127 -12.78 -6.96 -7.51
C PRO A 127 -12.54 -5.54 -6.99
N PHE A 128 -11.58 -4.82 -7.58
CA PHE A 128 -11.08 -3.52 -7.13
C PHE A 128 -11.32 -2.41 -8.14
N ALA A 129 -12.12 -2.63 -9.19
CA ALA A 129 -12.51 -1.60 -10.15
C ALA A 129 -13.03 -0.29 -9.50
N PRO A 130 -13.77 -0.32 -8.37
CA PRO A 130 -14.12 0.87 -7.58
C PRO A 130 -12.95 1.80 -7.26
N ASP A 131 -11.74 1.28 -7.07
CA ASP A 131 -10.57 2.08 -6.71
C ASP A 131 -10.19 3.09 -7.82
N LEU A 132 -10.66 2.92 -9.06
CA LEU A 132 -10.39 3.86 -10.16
C LEU A 132 -11.27 5.13 -10.08
N GLN A 133 -12.32 5.12 -9.27
CA GLN A 133 -13.20 6.25 -9.02
C GLN A 133 -12.84 6.91 -7.68
N SER A 134 -12.53 8.21 -7.71
CA SER A 134 -12.22 8.99 -6.49
C SER A 134 -13.47 9.17 -5.64
N GLY A 135 -13.31 9.09 -4.32
CA GLY A 135 -14.40 9.34 -3.37
C GLY A 135 -15.49 8.27 -3.33
N MET A 136 -15.29 7.12 -3.99
CA MET A 136 -16.29 6.06 -4.01
C MET A 136 -16.44 5.42 -2.61
N GLY A 137 -17.66 5.45 -2.07
CA GLY A 137 -17.98 4.89 -0.75
C GLY A 137 -17.61 5.81 0.42
N GLU A 138 -17.28 7.08 0.18
CA GLU A 138 -17.01 8.04 1.27
C GLU A 138 -18.21 8.28 2.16
N ASP A 139 -19.42 8.36 1.57
CA ASP A 139 -20.67 8.61 2.31
C ASP A 139 -21.03 7.47 3.28
N ASP A 140 -20.47 6.28 3.06
CA ASP A 140 -20.71 5.09 3.89
C ASP A 140 -19.78 5.02 5.12
N VAL A 141 -18.75 5.86 5.18
CA VAL A 141 -17.75 5.89 6.25
C VAL A 141 -18.27 6.70 7.43
N ASP A 142 -18.18 6.14 8.65
CA ASP A 142 -18.38 6.92 9.87
C ASP A 142 -17.17 7.84 10.12
N ARG A 143 -17.23 9.02 9.50
CA ARG A 143 -16.17 10.03 9.61
C ARG A 143 -16.02 10.53 11.05
N ASN A 144 -17.08 10.54 11.86
CA ASN A 144 -16.98 11.01 13.24
C ASN A 144 -16.17 10.03 14.08
N SER A 145 -16.46 8.73 13.98
CA SER A 145 -15.67 7.71 14.66
C SER A 145 -14.20 7.74 14.21
N LEU A 146 -13.93 7.90 12.91
CA LEU A 146 -12.56 8.02 12.41
C LEU A 146 -11.79 9.20 13.05
N LEU A 147 -12.42 10.36 13.16
CA LEU A 147 -11.81 11.56 13.76
C LEU A 147 -11.64 11.41 15.27
N GLU A 148 -12.58 10.78 15.96
CA GLU A 148 -12.46 10.48 17.40
C GLU A 148 -11.29 9.52 17.67
N THR A 149 -11.17 8.46 16.88
CA THR A 149 -10.04 7.51 17.00
C THR A 149 -8.72 8.19 16.66
N LEU A 150 -8.68 9.06 15.65
CA LEU A 150 -7.49 9.85 15.33
C LEU A 150 -7.06 10.75 16.50
N ARG A 151 -8.01 11.44 17.15
CA ARG A 151 -7.72 12.24 18.35
C ARG A 151 -7.11 11.39 19.45
N ALA A 152 -7.75 10.27 19.76
CA ALA A 152 -7.27 9.35 20.79
C ALA A 152 -5.84 8.85 20.50
N TYR A 153 -5.54 8.55 19.23
CA TYR A 153 -4.21 8.13 18.81
C TYR A 153 -3.16 9.23 18.97
N LEU A 154 -3.46 10.45 18.51
CA LEU A 154 -2.54 11.59 18.63
C LEU A 154 -2.26 11.92 20.10
N ASP A 155 -3.30 11.95 20.93
CA ASP A 155 -3.19 12.19 22.37
C ASP A 155 -2.34 11.11 23.05
N ALA A 156 -2.54 9.82 22.71
CA ALA A 156 -1.78 8.71 23.28
C ALA A 156 -0.28 8.73 22.88
N ASN A 157 0.05 9.34 21.74
CA ASN A 157 1.42 9.40 21.21
C ASN A 157 2.08 10.79 21.36
N ASN A 158 1.44 11.74 22.05
CA ASN A 158 1.89 13.14 22.17
C ASN A 158 2.20 13.79 20.81
N LEU A 159 1.32 13.58 19.83
CA LEU A 159 1.43 14.15 18.50
C LEU A 159 0.43 15.30 18.33
N GLU A 160 0.81 16.30 17.56
CA GLU A 160 -0.06 17.41 17.17
C GLU A 160 -0.52 17.24 15.72
N ALA A 161 -1.76 17.63 15.43
CA ALA A 161 -2.29 17.67 14.08
C ALA A 161 -2.91 19.02 13.77
N ASP A 162 -2.81 19.43 12.51
CA ASP A 162 -3.57 20.54 11.98
C ASP A 162 -5.02 20.10 11.73
N TRP A 163 -5.86 20.31 12.75
CA TRP A 163 -7.28 19.94 12.71
C TRP A 163 -8.07 20.68 11.62
N GLN A 164 -7.62 21.86 11.20
CA GLN A 164 -8.26 22.57 10.10
C GLN A 164 -8.09 21.78 8.80
N SER A 165 -6.84 21.46 8.44
CA SER A 165 -6.53 20.64 7.27
C SER A 165 -7.20 19.26 7.33
N VAL A 166 -7.22 18.60 8.51
CA VAL A 166 -7.88 17.29 8.68
C VAL A 166 -9.39 17.39 8.41
N SER A 167 -10.04 18.45 8.91
CA SER A 167 -11.49 18.64 8.72
C SER A 167 -11.88 18.91 7.27
N GLU A 168 -11.05 19.61 6.51
CA GLU A 168 -11.29 20.00 5.11
C GLU A 168 -10.97 18.86 4.13
N ALA A 169 -10.14 17.88 4.53
CA ALA A 169 -9.74 16.77 3.67
C ALA A 169 -10.89 15.80 3.35
N GLU A 170 -10.94 15.28 2.12
CA GLU A 170 -11.86 14.20 1.73
C GLU A 170 -11.68 12.94 2.61
N THR A 171 -12.76 12.17 2.80
CA THR A 171 -12.73 11.04 3.73
C THR A 171 -11.80 9.94 3.25
N GLU A 172 -11.75 9.69 1.94
CA GLU A 172 -10.82 8.73 1.37
C GLU A 172 -9.37 9.12 1.62
N VAL A 173 -9.04 10.39 1.41
CA VAL A 173 -7.69 10.92 1.63
C VAL A 173 -7.28 10.72 3.08
N LEU A 174 -8.16 11.02 4.03
CA LEU A 174 -7.89 10.85 5.45
C LEU A 174 -7.66 9.38 5.82
N VAL A 175 -8.57 8.48 5.43
CA VAL A 175 -8.44 7.04 5.72
C VAL A 175 -7.14 6.49 5.15
N ASN A 176 -6.85 6.79 3.88
CA ASN A 176 -5.65 6.28 3.21
C ASN A 176 -4.36 6.86 3.83
N ALA A 177 -4.34 8.15 4.17
CA ALA A 177 -3.19 8.77 4.81
C ALA A 177 -2.90 8.15 6.18
N LEU A 178 -3.94 7.93 7.00
CA LEU A 178 -3.79 7.31 8.32
C LEU A 178 -3.26 5.88 8.22
N CYS A 179 -3.78 5.09 7.29
CA CYS A 179 -3.26 3.73 7.02
C CYS A 179 -1.76 3.73 6.69
N MET A 180 -1.28 4.76 5.99
CA MET A 180 0.12 4.86 5.56
C MET A 180 1.05 5.39 6.67
N MET A 181 0.57 6.29 7.52
CA MET A 181 1.38 6.94 8.56
C MET A 181 1.54 6.09 9.82
N CYS A 182 0.52 5.32 10.18
CA CYS A 182 0.56 4.55 11.40
C CYS A 182 1.62 3.42 11.32
N PRO A 183 2.43 3.23 12.38
CA PRO A 183 3.55 2.29 12.41
C PRO A 183 3.08 0.84 12.65
N TYR A 184 2.04 0.41 11.93
CA TYR A 184 1.49 -0.94 12.08
C TYR A 184 2.41 -2.02 11.48
N GLY A 185 2.25 -3.24 11.99
CA GLY A 185 2.94 -4.41 11.47
C GLY A 185 2.49 -4.81 10.06
N PRO A 186 3.23 -5.73 9.40
CA PRO A 186 2.88 -6.23 8.07
C PRO A 186 1.46 -6.81 7.99
N GLN A 187 1.03 -7.55 9.02
CA GLN A 187 -0.28 -8.19 9.06
C GLN A 187 -1.43 -7.17 9.08
N GLU A 188 -1.32 -6.16 9.94
CA GLU A 188 -2.29 -5.06 10.03
C GLU A 188 -2.34 -4.26 8.73
N LYS A 189 -1.18 -3.93 8.14
CA LYS A 189 -1.13 -3.24 6.84
C LYS A 189 -1.74 -4.07 5.72
N GLN A 190 -1.53 -5.38 5.72
CA GLN A 190 -2.16 -6.26 4.75
C GLN A 190 -3.68 -6.33 4.94
N ALA A 191 -4.18 -6.36 6.18
CA ALA A 191 -5.61 -6.30 6.45
C ALA A 191 -6.26 -5.01 5.92
N LEU A 192 -5.58 -3.85 6.08
CA LEU A 192 -6.02 -2.58 5.52
C LEU A 192 -6.05 -2.58 3.99
N LEU A 193 -5.08 -3.22 3.35
CA LEU A 193 -5.02 -3.37 1.89
C LEU A 193 -6.15 -4.28 1.36
N GLU A 194 -6.44 -5.36 2.07
CA GLU A 194 -7.43 -6.38 1.71
C GLU A 194 -8.89 -5.98 2.00
N ALA A 195 -9.10 -4.92 2.79
CA ALA A 195 -10.43 -4.41 3.12
C ALA A 195 -11.25 -4.12 1.85
N ARG A 196 -12.41 -4.76 1.70
CA ARG A 196 -13.20 -4.76 0.45
C ARG A 196 -13.47 -3.37 -0.11
N ASP A 197 -13.88 -2.44 0.74
CA ASP A 197 -14.28 -1.09 0.39
C ASP A 197 -13.74 -0.08 1.42
N LEU A 198 -13.96 1.22 1.15
CA LEU A 198 -13.44 2.30 1.98
C LEU A 198 -14.02 2.28 3.40
N LYS A 199 -15.31 1.95 3.55
CA LYS A 199 -15.96 1.78 4.85
C LYS A 199 -15.30 0.69 5.67
N THR A 200 -15.18 -0.51 5.11
CA THR A 200 -14.55 -1.65 5.78
C THR A 200 -13.11 -1.33 6.16
N ARG A 201 -12.39 -0.58 5.31
CA ARG A 201 -11.02 -0.13 5.59
C ARG A 201 -10.98 0.83 6.79
N ALA A 202 -11.91 1.80 6.84
CA ALA A 202 -12.01 2.73 7.95
C ALA A 202 -12.35 2.02 9.27
N GLU A 203 -13.30 1.09 9.27
CA GLU A 203 -13.65 0.26 10.43
C GLU A 203 -12.46 -0.59 10.90
N THR A 204 -11.72 -1.17 9.95
CA THR A 204 -10.51 -1.95 10.24
C THR A 204 -9.41 -1.07 10.85
N LEU A 205 -9.19 0.12 10.29
CA LEU A 205 -8.24 1.10 10.82
C LEU A 205 -8.59 1.51 12.25
N ILE A 206 -9.87 1.81 12.52
CA ILE A 206 -10.35 2.16 13.86
C ILE A 206 -10.04 1.02 14.84
N ALA A 207 -10.44 -0.20 14.49
CA ALA A 207 -10.23 -1.37 15.35
C ALA A 207 -8.74 -1.63 15.64
N ILE A 208 -7.86 -1.54 14.63
CA ILE A 208 -6.41 -1.71 14.80
C ILE A 208 -5.85 -0.62 15.72
N THR A 209 -6.29 0.63 15.53
CA THR A 209 -5.82 1.77 16.33
C THR A 209 -6.22 1.64 17.80
N GLU A 210 -7.47 1.25 18.08
CA GLU A 210 -7.95 1.04 19.44
C GLU A 210 -7.18 -0.09 20.15
N MET A 211 -6.89 -1.18 19.44
CA MET A 211 -6.06 -2.27 19.97
C MET A 211 -4.63 -1.82 20.27
N ASP A 212 -4.03 -1.01 19.39
CA ASP A 212 -2.68 -0.47 19.56
C ASP A 212 -2.58 0.45 20.80
N ILE A 213 -3.54 1.37 20.94
CA ILE A 213 -3.65 2.25 22.11
C ILE A 213 -3.80 1.42 23.39
N ALA A 214 -4.66 0.41 23.38
CA ALA A 214 -4.88 -0.46 24.55
C ALA A 214 -3.62 -1.27 24.93
N ARG A 215 -2.83 -1.73 23.95
CA ARG A 215 -1.54 -2.42 24.19
C ARG A 215 -0.52 -1.47 24.81
N SER A 216 -0.42 -0.25 24.31
CA SER A 216 0.49 0.78 24.81
C SER A 216 0.18 1.17 26.26
N GLN A 217 -1.10 1.33 26.62
CA GLN A 217 -1.53 1.66 27.98
C GLN A 217 -1.34 0.53 29.00
N ASN A 218 -1.42 -0.73 28.56
CA ASN A 218 -1.25 -1.90 29.43
C ASN A 218 0.21 -2.27 29.71
N GLY A 219 1.19 -1.52 29.18
CA GLY A 219 2.61 -1.73 29.48
C GLY A 219 3.23 -2.98 28.84
N ASP A 220 2.54 -3.63 27.90
CA ASP A 220 3.02 -4.84 27.21
C ASP A 220 3.90 -4.49 25.99
N GLY A 221 4.62 -3.35 26.09
CA GLY A 221 5.61 -2.86 25.12
C GLY A 221 6.90 -3.67 25.12
N GLY A 222 6.79 -4.99 25.27
CA GLY A 222 7.86 -5.94 25.03
C GLY A 222 8.05 -6.12 23.53
N THR A 223 8.82 -5.22 22.91
CA THR A 223 9.57 -5.52 21.69
C THR A 223 10.33 -6.82 21.93
N THR A 224 9.79 -7.94 21.46
CA THR A 224 10.61 -9.12 21.24
C THR A 224 11.28 -8.86 19.90
N LEU A 225 12.41 -8.16 19.95
CA LEU A 225 13.39 -8.16 18.88
C LEU A 225 13.88 -9.60 18.74
N GLN A 226 13.45 -10.26 17.67
CA GLN A 226 14.23 -11.30 17.01
C GLN A 226 14.53 -10.87 15.59
#